data_AF-A0A0G2JGF4-F1
#
_entry.id   AF-A0A0G2JGF4-F1
#
_cell.length_a   1.000
_cell.length_b   1.000
_cell.length_c   1.000
_cell.angle_alpha   90.00
_cell.angle_beta   90.00
_cell.angle_gamma   90.00
#
_symmetry.space_group_name_H-M   'P 1'
#
loop_
_entity.id
_entity.type
_entity.pdbx_description
1 polymer ?
#
loop_
_entity_poly.entity_id
_entity_poly.type
_entity_poly.pdbx_seq_one_letter_code
_entity_poly.pdbx_strand_id
1 'polypeptide(L)'
;MKFLSARDFHPVAFLGLMLVTTTAFPTSQVRRGDFTEDTTPNRPVYTTSQVGGLITHVLWEIVEMRKELCNGNSDCMNNDDALAENNLKLPEIQRNDGCYQTGYNQEICLLKISSGLLEYHSYLEYMKNNLKDNKKDKARVLQRDTETLIHIFNQEISWSHRRSG
;
A
#
# COMPACT_ATOMS: atom_id res chain seq x y z
N MET A 1 15.03 50.61 -34.88
CA MET A 1 15.50 50.45 -36.27
C MET A 1 16.92 50.99 -36.41
N LYS A 2 17.90 50.16 -36.81
CA LYS A 2 19.03 50.47 -37.70
C LYS A 2 19.85 49.20 -37.95
N PHE A 3 20.51 49.17 -39.10
CA PHE A 3 20.75 48.03 -39.97
C PHE A 3 22.05 47.24 -39.69
N LEU A 4 21.97 45.95 -40.03
CA LEU A 4 22.94 45.01 -40.61
C LEU A 4 24.39 45.48 -40.82
N SER A 5 25.35 44.63 -40.44
CA SER A 5 26.59 44.46 -41.19
C SER A 5 27.03 42.98 -41.15
N ALA A 6 27.25 42.42 -42.33
CA ALA A 6 27.67 41.04 -42.57
C ALA A 6 29.16 40.98 -42.97
N ARG A 7 29.69 39.73 -43.02
CA ARG A 7 30.92 39.23 -43.67
C ARG A 7 32.20 39.29 -42.79
N ASP A 8 33.08 38.27 -42.72
CA ASP A 8 33.45 37.17 -43.63
C ASP A 8 34.08 35.93 -42.92
N PHE A 9 33.93 34.76 -43.58
CA PHE A 9 34.63 33.45 -43.59
C PHE A 9 35.90 33.23 -42.72
N HIS A 10 36.13 32.07 -42.07
CA HIS A 10 36.48 30.74 -42.66
C HIS A 10 36.35 29.58 -41.63
N PRO A 11 36.22 28.31 -42.09
CA PRO A 11 35.96 27.15 -41.24
C PRO A 11 37.26 26.51 -40.73
N VAL A 12 37.39 26.31 -39.41
CA VAL A 12 38.39 25.41 -38.84
C VAL A 12 37.69 24.10 -38.52
N ALA A 13 37.94 23.09 -39.36
CA ALA A 13 37.49 21.73 -39.16
C ALA A 13 38.15 21.15 -37.90
N PHE A 14 37.43 21.13 -36.79
CA PHE A 14 37.78 20.29 -35.64
C PHE A 14 37.13 18.92 -35.82
N LEU A 15 37.93 17.96 -36.28
CA LEU A 15 37.66 16.54 -36.18
C LEU A 15 37.63 16.16 -34.69
N GLY A 16 36.44 16.23 -34.09
CA GLY A 16 36.16 15.71 -32.75
C GLY A 16 35.97 14.20 -32.79
N LEU A 17 37.00 13.46 -32.36
CA LEU A 17 36.92 12.03 -32.10
C LEU A 17 36.02 11.79 -30.88
N MET A 18 34.76 11.39 -31.10
CA MET A 18 33.89 10.94 -30.02
C MET A 18 34.21 9.48 -29.68
N LEU A 19 35.07 9.27 -28.67
CA LEU A 19 35.22 7.95 -28.04
C LEU A 19 33.97 7.70 -27.20
N VAL A 20 33.07 6.85 -27.71
CA VAL A 20 31.97 6.30 -26.93
C VAL A 20 32.56 5.25 -25.98
N THR A 21 32.76 5.61 -24.72
CA THR A 21 32.90 4.60 -23.67
C THR A 21 31.51 4.04 -23.41
N THR A 22 31.22 2.86 -23.94
CA THR A 22 30.06 2.09 -23.49
C THR A 22 30.34 1.68 -22.04
N THR A 23 29.73 2.37 -21.08
CA THR A 23 29.60 1.82 -19.73
C THR A 23 28.58 0.69 -19.82
N ALA A 24 29.07 -0.52 -20.13
CA ALA A 24 28.31 -1.73 -19.85
C ALA A 24 28.22 -1.83 -18.33
N PHE A 25 27.11 -1.36 -17.77
CA PHE A 25 26.74 -1.69 -16.40
C PHE A 25 26.77 -3.22 -16.28
N PRO A 26 27.47 -3.80 -15.29
CA PRO A 26 27.39 -5.22 -15.07
C PRO A 26 25.98 -5.52 -14.56
N THR A 27 25.11 -5.94 -15.47
CA THR A 27 23.90 -6.65 -15.10
C THR A 27 24.38 -7.88 -14.35
N SER A 28 24.20 -7.93 -13.04
CA SER A 28 24.29 -9.16 -12.29
C SER A 28 23.26 -10.11 -12.91
N GLN A 29 23.68 -10.93 -13.87
CA GLN A 29 22.91 -12.06 -14.30
C GLN A 29 22.80 -12.97 -13.08
N VAL A 30 21.67 -12.85 -12.37
CA VAL A 30 21.17 -13.92 -11.54
C VAL A 30 21.13 -15.13 -12.46
N ARG A 31 22.02 -16.08 -12.16
CA ARG A 31 22.13 -17.38 -12.82
C ARG A 31 20.71 -17.95 -12.89
N ARG A 32 20.11 -17.92 -14.09
CA ARG A 32 18.85 -18.60 -14.37
C ARG A 32 19.15 -20.07 -14.18
N GLY A 33 18.83 -20.58 -12.99
CA GLY A 33 18.79 -22.00 -12.73
C GLY A 33 17.80 -22.58 -13.73
N ASP A 34 18.31 -23.42 -14.61
CA ASP A 34 17.49 -24.30 -15.40
C ASP A 34 16.88 -25.31 -14.41
N PHE A 35 15.69 -24.99 -13.94
CA PHE A 35 14.84 -25.91 -13.20
C PHE A 35 13.59 -26.11 -14.06
N THR A 36 13.64 -27.12 -14.91
CA THR A 36 12.44 -27.86 -15.29
C THR A 36 12.03 -28.68 -14.08
N GLU A 37 11.42 -28.02 -13.11
CA GLU A 37 10.66 -28.68 -12.07
C GLU A 37 9.39 -27.86 -11.86
N ASP A 38 8.29 -28.59 -11.73
CA ASP A 38 6.91 -28.12 -11.70
C ASP A 38 6.66 -27.19 -10.49
N THR A 39 7.14 -25.95 -10.53
CA THR A 39 6.96 -24.98 -9.45
C THR A 39 5.67 -24.21 -9.65
N THR A 40 4.55 -24.89 -9.46
CA THR A 40 3.37 -24.18 -8.99
C THR A 40 3.74 -23.59 -7.62
N PRO A 41 3.67 -22.26 -7.41
CA PRO A 41 3.95 -21.71 -6.09
C PRO A 41 2.97 -22.33 -5.08
N ASN A 42 3.48 -23.09 -4.10
CA ASN A 42 2.66 -23.64 -3.00
C ASN A 42 2.04 -22.54 -2.12
N ARG A 43 2.31 -21.27 -2.42
CA ARG A 43 1.89 -20.08 -1.68
C ARG A 43 1.30 -19.04 -2.64
N PRO A 44 0.17 -18.41 -2.31
CA PRO A 44 -0.23 -17.15 -2.92
C PRO A 44 0.86 -16.09 -2.67
N VAL A 45 1.54 -15.65 -3.73
CA VAL A 45 2.53 -14.58 -3.64
C VAL A 45 1.81 -13.26 -3.87
N TYR A 46 1.62 -12.50 -2.80
CA TYR A 46 1.12 -11.13 -2.89
C TYR A 46 2.30 -10.17 -3.06
N THR A 47 2.27 -9.36 -4.10
CA THR A 47 3.26 -8.29 -4.27
C THR A 47 2.94 -7.13 -3.36
N THR A 48 3.96 -6.37 -2.95
CA THR A 48 3.78 -5.14 -2.18
C THR A 48 2.84 -4.15 -2.88
N SER A 49 2.85 -4.10 -4.21
CA SER A 49 1.93 -3.28 -5.01
C SER A 49 0.47 -3.75 -4.92
N GLN A 50 0.22 -5.07 -4.91
CA GLN A 50 -1.12 -5.62 -4.73
C GLN A 50 -1.66 -5.30 -3.34
N VAL A 51 -0.84 -5.48 -2.30
CA VAL A 51 -1.23 -5.16 -0.92
C VAL A 51 -1.49 -3.66 -0.76
N GLY A 52 -0.60 -2.81 -1.29
CA GLY A 52 -0.78 -1.36 -1.27
C GLY A 52 -2.05 -0.90 -2.01
N GLY A 53 -2.36 -1.52 -3.15
CA GLY A 53 -3.59 -1.28 -3.89
C GLY A 53 -4.84 -1.66 -3.09
N LEU A 54 -4.82 -2.81 -2.41
CA LEU A 54 -5.93 -3.26 -1.56
C LEU A 54 -6.14 -2.32 -0.36
N ILE A 55 -5.06 -1.92 0.33
CA ILE A 55 -5.13 -0.93 1.43
C ILE A 55 -5.74 0.39 0.93
N THR A 56 -5.28 0.87 -0.22
CA THR A 56 -5.78 2.12 -0.83
C THR A 56 -7.28 2.01 -1.15
N HIS A 57 -7.71 0.87 -1.69
CA HIS A 57 -9.11 0.62 -1.99
C HIS A 57 -9.99 0.61 -0.73
N VAL A 58 -9.56 -0.11 0.33
CA VAL A 58 -10.26 -0.14 1.62
C VAL A 58 -10.40 1.27 2.21
N LEU A 59 -9.31 2.06 2.23
CA LEU A 59 -9.35 3.42 2.75
C LEU A 59 -10.32 4.31 1.95
N TRP A 60 -10.34 4.17 0.62
CA TRP A 60 -11.27 4.91 -0.23
C TRP A 60 -12.73 4.54 0.05
N GLU A 61 -13.05 3.25 0.16
CA GLU A 61 -14.40 2.77 0.49
C GLU A 61 -14.87 3.25 1.88
N ILE A 62 -13.97 3.30 2.87
CA ILE A 62 -14.28 3.85 4.21
C ILE A 62 -14.69 5.32 4.11
N VAL A 63 -13.92 6.13 3.37
CA VAL A 63 -14.20 7.56 3.19
C VAL A 63 -15.53 7.77 2.46
N GLU A 64 -15.77 7.02 1.39
CA GLU A 64 -17.02 7.11 0.63
C GLU A 64 -18.23 6.62 1.45
N MET A 65 -18.09 5.55 2.23
CA MET A 65 -19.14 5.12 3.16
C MET A 65 -19.44 6.18 4.22
N ARG A 66 -18.41 6.76 4.84
CA ARG A 66 -18.59 7.83 5.84
C ARG A 66 -19.31 9.04 5.22
N LYS A 67 -18.91 9.44 4.02
CA LYS A 67 -19.55 10.53 3.27
C LYS A 67 -21.03 10.24 3.02
N GLU A 68 -21.39 9.02 2.61
CA GLU A 68 -22.79 8.63 2.44
C GLU A 68 -23.59 8.56 3.74
N LEU A 69 -22.96 8.18 4.86
CA LEU A 69 -23.59 8.22 6.18
C LEU A 69 -23.82 9.65 6.67
N CYS A 70 -22.88 10.54 6.37
CA CYS A 70 -22.97 11.97 6.69
C CYS A 70 -23.75 12.80 5.67
N ASN A 71 -24.28 12.20 4.59
CA ASN A 71 -24.89 12.93 3.47
C ASN A 71 -24.00 14.08 2.94
N GLY A 72 -22.68 13.89 2.94
CA GLY A 72 -21.69 14.89 2.52
C GLY A 72 -21.52 16.08 3.46
N ASN A 73 -22.13 16.10 4.64
CA ASN A 73 -21.95 17.16 5.63
C ASN A 73 -20.55 17.10 6.25
N SER A 74 -19.80 18.21 6.17
CA SER A 74 -18.43 18.31 6.66
C SER A 74 -18.31 18.20 8.18
N ASP A 75 -19.30 18.71 8.92
CA ASP A 75 -19.28 18.69 10.38
C ASP A 75 -19.41 17.24 10.86
N CYS A 76 -20.30 16.46 10.27
CA CYS A 76 -20.38 15.01 10.52
C CYS A 76 -19.10 14.25 10.12
N MET A 77 -18.45 14.63 9.01
CA MET A 77 -17.22 13.98 8.57
C MET A 77 -16.01 14.29 9.47
N ASN A 78 -16.02 15.42 10.18
CA ASN A 78 -14.94 15.83 11.08
C ASN A 78 -15.27 15.59 12.55
N ASN A 79 -16.47 15.09 12.86
CA ASN A 79 -16.92 14.81 14.22
C ASN A 79 -16.65 13.34 14.58
N ASP A 80 -16.05 13.16 15.75
CA ASP A 80 -15.75 11.88 16.41
C ASP A 80 -16.40 11.78 17.82
N ASP A 81 -17.27 12.72 18.20
CA ASP A 81 -18.00 12.74 19.48
C ASP A 81 -18.76 11.44 19.71
N ALA A 82 -19.38 10.89 18.65
CA ALA A 82 -20.11 9.63 18.71
C ALA A 82 -19.22 8.45 19.17
N LEU A 83 -17.91 8.49 18.93
CA LEU A 83 -16.98 7.47 19.43
C LEU A 83 -16.79 7.62 20.93
N ALA A 84 -16.61 8.85 21.41
CA ALA A 84 -16.41 9.17 22.82
C ALA A 84 -17.68 8.93 23.66
N GLU A 85 -18.84 9.39 23.18
CA GLU A 85 -20.14 9.22 23.84
C GLU A 85 -20.51 7.74 24.05
N ASN A 86 -20.10 6.87 23.11
CA ASN A 86 -20.34 5.44 23.18
C ASN A 86 -19.22 4.65 23.85
N ASN A 87 -18.19 5.32 24.37
CA ASN A 87 -17.01 4.69 24.97
C ASN A 87 -16.35 3.64 24.05
N LEU A 88 -16.39 3.86 22.73
CA LEU A 88 -15.77 2.96 21.76
C LEU A 88 -14.25 3.08 21.85
N LYS A 89 -13.60 1.98 22.23
CA LYS A 89 -12.15 1.88 22.25
C LYS A 89 -11.70 1.23 20.95
N LEU A 90 -11.19 2.05 20.03
CA LEU A 90 -10.72 1.57 18.75
C LEU A 90 -9.25 1.14 18.83
N PRO A 91 -8.82 0.14 18.05
CA PRO A 91 -7.43 -0.24 17.96
C PRO A 91 -6.57 0.92 17.45
N GLU A 92 -5.54 1.27 18.22
CA GLU A 92 -4.57 2.30 17.87
C GLU A 92 -3.15 1.72 17.87
N ILE A 93 -2.33 2.18 16.92
CA ILE A 93 -0.91 1.86 16.85
C ILE A 93 -0.18 2.75 17.87
N GLN A 94 0.58 2.12 18.75
CA GLN A 94 1.41 2.77 19.77
C GLN A 94 2.89 2.70 19.39
N ARG A 95 3.71 3.54 20.05
CA ARG A 95 5.15 3.66 19.74
C ARG A 95 5.92 2.34 19.87
N ASN A 96 5.52 1.50 20.81
CA ASN A 96 6.12 0.19 21.07
C ASN A 96 5.59 -0.93 20.16
N ASP A 97 4.61 -0.67 19.30
CA ASP A 97 4.06 -1.68 18.38
C ASP A 97 4.96 -1.93 17.15
N GLY A 98 6.16 -1.36 17.12
CA GLY A 98 7.15 -1.64 16.08
C GLY A 98 6.79 -1.11 14.68
N CYS A 99 5.73 -0.31 14.54
CA CYS A 99 5.30 0.23 13.25
C CYS A 99 5.92 1.58 12.86
N TYR A 100 6.51 2.29 13.82
CA TYR A 100 7.18 3.57 13.55
C TYR A 100 8.59 3.36 13.00
N GLN A 101 9.09 4.33 12.23
CA GLN A 101 10.43 4.28 11.64
C GLN A 101 11.51 4.00 12.69
N THR A 102 11.46 4.72 13.81
CA THR A 102 12.31 4.44 14.97
C THR A 102 11.76 3.25 15.75
N GLY A 103 12.57 2.20 15.88
CA GLY A 103 12.13 0.96 16.54
C GLY A 103 11.26 0.08 15.65
N TYR A 104 11.34 0.24 14.31
CA TYR A 104 10.60 -0.60 13.38
C TYR A 104 10.93 -2.08 13.59
N ASN A 105 9.89 -2.89 13.75
CA ASN A 105 9.96 -4.34 13.79
C ASN A 105 8.79 -4.89 12.98
N GLN A 106 9.09 -5.49 11.84
CA GLN A 106 8.10 -5.97 10.88
C GLN A 106 7.14 -6.99 11.49
N GLU A 107 7.64 -7.94 12.28
CA GLU A 107 6.82 -9.00 12.87
C GLU A 107 5.85 -8.44 13.91
N ILE A 108 6.36 -7.62 14.85
CA ILE A 108 5.53 -6.98 15.88
C ILE A 108 4.50 -6.04 15.23
N CYS A 109 4.92 -5.27 14.22
CA CYS A 109 4.01 -4.37 13.53
C CYS A 109 2.90 -5.10 12.78
N LEU A 110 3.24 -6.14 12.01
CA LEU A 110 2.24 -6.93 11.29
C LEU A 110 1.28 -7.62 12.27
N LEU A 111 1.79 -8.14 13.40
CA LEU A 111 0.93 -8.71 14.45
C LEU A 111 -0.06 -7.68 14.99
N LYS A 112 0.43 -6.45 15.29
CA LYS A 112 -0.43 -5.36 15.76
C LYS A 112 -1.50 -4.99 14.72
N ILE A 113 -1.11 -4.83 13.45
CA ILE A 113 -2.03 -4.47 12.38
C ILE A 113 -3.08 -5.57 12.19
N SER A 114 -2.68 -6.83 12.08
CA SER A 114 -3.60 -7.97 11.95
C SER A 114 -4.58 -8.04 13.12
N SER A 115 -4.11 -7.87 14.36
CA SER A 115 -4.97 -7.84 15.56
C SER A 115 -5.98 -6.71 15.51
N GLY A 116 -5.54 -5.49 15.18
CA GLY A 116 -6.44 -4.33 15.08
C GLY A 116 -7.48 -4.51 13.98
N LEU A 117 -7.10 -5.03 12.81
CA LEU A 117 -8.04 -5.32 11.73
C LEU A 117 -9.07 -6.40 12.14
N LEU A 118 -8.66 -7.39 12.93
CA LEU A 118 -9.57 -8.41 13.47
C LEU A 118 -10.56 -7.80 14.47
N GLU A 119 -10.14 -6.87 15.32
CA GLU A 119 -11.06 -6.12 16.19
C GLU A 119 -12.06 -5.30 15.36
N TYR A 120 -11.60 -4.64 14.29
CA TYR A 120 -12.46 -3.90 13.36
C TYR A 120 -13.48 -4.78 12.62
N HIS A 121 -13.17 -6.06 12.38
CA HIS A 121 -14.07 -7.00 11.71
C HIS A 121 -15.46 -7.07 12.39
N SER A 122 -15.48 -7.06 13.73
CA SER A 122 -16.72 -7.07 14.50
C SER A 122 -17.59 -5.82 14.25
N TYR A 123 -16.97 -4.64 14.12
CA TYR A 123 -17.64 -3.39 13.80
C TYR A 123 -18.15 -3.38 12.35
N LEU A 124 -17.37 -3.90 11.40
CA LEU A 124 -17.78 -4.04 10.00
C LEU A 124 -18.99 -4.98 9.86
N GLU A 125 -19.01 -6.07 10.62
CA GLU A 125 -20.14 -7.00 10.64
C GLU A 125 -21.40 -6.34 11.21
N TYR A 126 -21.27 -5.60 12.33
CA TYR A 126 -22.36 -4.81 12.87
C TYR A 126 -22.92 -3.83 11.82
N MET A 127 -22.06 -3.09 11.13
CA MET A 127 -22.48 -2.16 10.08
C MET A 127 -23.20 -2.88 8.93
N LYS A 128 -22.64 -3.97 8.41
CA LYS A 128 -23.28 -4.77 7.34
C LYS A 128 -24.70 -5.22 7.73
N ASN A 129 -24.91 -5.59 8.99
CA ASN A 129 -26.20 -6.11 9.46
C ASN A 129 -27.23 -5.00 9.73
N ASN A 130 -26.78 -3.78 10.07
CA ASN A 130 -27.65 -2.68 10.51
C ASN A 130 -27.83 -1.55 9.48
N LEU A 131 -27.03 -1.52 8.40
CA LEU A 131 -27.17 -0.53 7.34
C LEU A 131 -28.34 -0.84 6.39
N LYS A 132 -28.87 0.20 5.74
CA LYS A 132 -29.85 0.05 4.64
C LYS A 132 -29.22 -0.68 3.46
N ASP A 133 -30.03 -1.39 2.66
CA ASP A 133 -29.54 -2.27 1.59
C ASP A 133 -28.57 -1.60 0.61
N ASN A 134 -28.82 -0.34 0.24
CA ASN A 134 -27.93 0.42 -0.64
C ASN A 134 -26.53 0.69 -0.05
N LYS A 135 -26.35 0.61 1.27
CA LYS A 135 -25.08 0.78 1.98
C LYS A 135 -24.46 -0.56 2.41
N LYS A 136 -25.22 -1.66 2.35
CA LYS A 136 -24.73 -3.01 2.71
C LYS A 136 -23.65 -3.51 1.76
N ASP A 137 -23.71 -3.15 0.48
CA ASP A 137 -22.72 -3.61 -0.50
C ASP A 137 -21.32 -3.08 -0.21
N LYS A 138 -21.19 -1.80 0.14
CA LYS A 138 -19.91 -1.24 0.59
C LYS A 138 -19.42 -1.90 1.88
N ALA A 139 -20.32 -2.19 2.82
CA ALA A 139 -19.94 -2.91 4.05
C ALA A 139 -19.45 -4.34 3.78
N ARG A 140 -20.04 -5.03 2.79
CA ARG A 140 -19.57 -6.35 2.35
C ARG A 140 -18.19 -6.28 1.68
N VAL A 141 -17.95 -5.26 0.85
CA VAL A 141 -16.64 -5.04 0.23
C VAL A 141 -15.59 -4.77 1.31
N LEU A 142 -15.85 -3.82 2.21
CA LEU A 142 -14.94 -3.51 3.33
C LEU A 142 -14.64 -4.73 4.19
N GLN A 143 -15.65 -5.53 4.53
CA GLN A 143 -15.46 -6.75 5.31
C GLN A 143 -14.53 -7.73 4.58
N ARG A 144 -14.82 -8.05 3.32
CA ARG A 144 -14.05 -9.01 2.51
C ARG A 144 -12.60 -8.56 2.33
N ASP A 145 -12.38 -7.29 2.04
CA ASP A 145 -11.05 -6.77 1.77
C ASP A 145 -10.22 -6.68 3.06
N THR A 146 -10.87 -6.36 4.18
CA THR A 146 -10.25 -6.45 5.51
C THR A 146 -9.86 -7.88 5.86
N GLU A 147 -10.73 -8.86 5.62
CA GLU A 147 -10.42 -10.29 5.80
C GLU A 147 -9.23 -10.72 4.92
N THR A 148 -9.17 -10.22 3.69
CA THR A 148 -8.06 -10.47 2.77
C THR A 148 -6.75 -9.89 3.30
N LEU A 149 -6.74 -8.66 3.80
CA LEU A 149 -5.56 -8.04 4.42
C LEU A 149 -5.08 -8.83 5.65
N ILE A 150 -6.00 -9.24 6.53
CA ILE A 150 -5.69 -10.07 7.70
C ILE A 150 -5.01 -11.38 7.25
N HIS A 151 -5.57 -12.03 6.21
CA HIS A 151 -5.01 -13.27 5.69
C HIS A 151 -3.57 -13.08 5.16
N ILE A 152 -3.35 -12.02 4.37
CA ILE A 152 -2.03 -11.70 3.79
C ILE A 152 -1.00 -11.45 4.91
N PHE A 153 -1.34 -10.64 5.90
CA PHE A 153 -0.42 -10.30 6.99
C PHE A 153 -0.12 -11.52 7.88
N ASN A 154 -1.12 -12.33 8.21
CA ASN A 154 -0.93 -13.55 8.99
C ASN A 154 -0.08 -14.59 8.25
N GLN A 155 -0.23 -14.68 6.92
CA GLN A 155 0.69 -15.49 6.12
C GLN A 155 2.11 -14.96 6.28
N GLU A 156 2.35 -13.66 6.08
CA GLU A 156 3.72 -13.10 6.15
C GLU A 156 4.38 -13.33 7.51
N ILE A 157 3.64 -13.20 8.61
CA ILE A 157 4.11 -13.52 9.97
C ILE A 157 4.52 -15.00 10.06
N SER A 158 3.65 -15.92 9.63
CA SER A 158 3.92 -17.37 9.63
C SER A 158 5.18 -17.73 8.82
N TRP A 159 5.36 -17.08 7.66
CA TRP A 159 6.53 -17.28 6.80
C TRP A 159 7.81 -16.65 7.35
N SER A 160 7.70 -15.56 8.10
CA SER A 160 8.84 -14.99 8.84
C SER A 160 9.31 -15.98 9.90
N HIS A 161 8.39 -16.51 10.71
CA HIS A 161 8.71 -17.46 11.78
C HIS A 161 9.35 -18.76 11.29
N ARG A 162 8.90 -19.30 10.15
CA ARG A 162 9.50 -20.50 9.53
C ARG A 162 10.91 -20.28 8.96
N ARG A 163 11.29 -19.03 8.66
CA ARG A 163 12.63 -18.70 8.14
C ARG A 163 13.65 -18.45 9.25
N SER A 164 13.19 -18.11 10.46
CA SER A 164 14.03 -17.76 11.60
C SER A 164 14.30 -18.92 12.57
N GLY A 165 13.59 -20.04 12.44
CA GLY A 165 13.84 -21.30 13.16
C GLY A 165 14.60 -22.30 12.32
#